data_AF-D9SE31-F1
#
_entry.id   AF-D9SE31-F1
#
_cell.length_a   1.000
_cell.length_b   1.000
_cell.length_c   1.000
_cell.angle_alpha   90.00
_cell.angle_beta   90.00
_cell.angle_gamma   90.00
#
_symmetry.space_group_name_H-M   'P 1'
#
loop_
_entity.id
_entity.type
_entity.pdbx_description
1 polymer ?
#
loop_
_entity_poly.entity_id
_entity_poly.type
_entity_poly.pdbx_seq_one_letter_code
_entity_poly.pdbx_strand_id
1 'polypeptide(L)' 'MSASTKPVTAQSPCVGYCTTVLGDDVCRSCLRTFDEITRWVEMSDEARCAVNQRINDLMAG' A
#
# COMPACT_ATOMS: atom_id res chain seq x y z
N MET A 1 -17.88 -12.11 3.72
CA MET A 1 -16.60 -11.65 3.15
C MET A 1 -15.67 -11.36 4.32
N SER A 2 -14.72 -12.25 4.62
CA SER A 2 -13.85 -12.09 5.79
C SER A 2 -12.77 -11.05 5.50
N ALA A 3 -12.89 -9.84 6.07
CA ALA A 3 -11.81 -8.87 6.10
C ALA A 3 -10.78 -9.33 7.13
N SER A 4 -9.76 -10.09 6.68
CA SER A 4 -8.61 -10.41 7.53
C SER A 4 -7.73 -9.17 7.64
N THR A 5 -7.94 -8.36 8.69
CA THR A 5 -7.06 -7.25 9.05
C THR A 5 -5.67 -7.80 9.36
N LYS A 6 -4.73 -7.63 8.43
CA LYS A 6 -3.35 -8.10 8.59
C LYS A 6 -2.62 -7.14 9.53
N PRO A 7 -1.76 -7.63 10.45
CA PRO A 7 -0.94 -6.75 11.27
C PRO A 7 -0.12 -5.80 10.40
N VAL A 8 -0.07 -4.53 10.80
CA VAL A 8 0.66 -3.48 10.08
C VAL A 8 2.15 -3.69 10.29
N THR A 9 2.89 -3.80 9.18
CA THR A 9 4.34 -4.03 9.15
C THR A 9 4.99 -3.13 8.10
N ALA A 10 6.30 -2.99 8.07
CA ALA A 10 7.03 -2.27 7.01
C ALA A 10 7.19 -3.07 5.70
N GLN A 11 6.58 -4.26 5.61
CA GLN A 11 6.68 -5.12 4.42
C GLN A 11 5.96 -4.50 3.22
N SER A 12 6.50 -4.72 2.02
CA SER A 12 5.85 -4.25 0.80
C SER A 12 4.51 -4.96 0.59
N PRO A 13 3.39 -4.23 0.43
CA PRO A 13 2.10 -4.83 0.08
C PRO A 13 1.96 -5.10 -1.44
N CYS A 14 3.02 -4.87 -2.22
CA CYS A 14 2.97 -5.00 -3.68
C CYS A 14 2.76 -6.46 -4.13
N VAL A 15 1.85 -6.66 -5.09
CA VAL A 15 1.60 -7.97 -5.71
C VAL A 15 2.12 -8.04 -7.16
N GLY A 16 2.92 -7.06 -7.60
CA GLY A 16 3.52 -7.04 -8.93
C GLY A 16 2.60 -6.58 -10.07
N TYR A 17 1.36 -6.19 -9.77
CA TYR A 17 0.45 -5.57 -10.73
C TYR A 17 0.18 -4.12 -10.33
N CYS A 18 0.48 -3.19 -11.22
CA CYS A 18 0.36 -1.76 -10.98
C CYS A 18 -0.67 -1.17 -11.93
N THR A 19 -1.69 -0.49 -11.40
CA THR A 19 -2.70 0.19 -12.20
C THR A 19 -2.47 1.69 -12.32
N THR A 20 -1.55 2.26 -11.52
CA THR A 20 -1.21 3.69 -11.65
C THR A 20 -0.47 3.98 -12.95
N VAL A 21 0.31 3.02 -13.45
CA VAL A 21 0.88 3.09 -14.80
C VAL A 21 -0.17 3.02 -15.92
N LEU A 22 -1.40 2.59 -15.60
CA LEU A 22 -2.54 2.56 -16.51
C LEU A 22 -3.45 3.80 -16.36
N GLY A 23 -3.08 4.75 -15.50
CA GLY A 23 -3.77 6.02 -15.30
C GLY A 23 -4.60 6.14 -14.03
N ASP A 24 -4.57 5.16 -13.12
CA ASP A 24 -5.20 5.32 -11.80
C ASP A 24 -4.33 6.21 -10.87
N ASP A 25 -4.96 7.02 -10.03
CA ASP A 25 -4.24 7.80 -8.99
C ASP A 25 -3.70 6.91 -7.85
N VAL A 26 -4.41 5.82 -7.56
CA VAL A 26 -4.08 4.83 -6.53
C VAL A 26 -4.11 3.43 -7.14
N CYS A 27 -3.07 2.64 -6.89
CA CYS A 27 -3.00 1.28 -7.39
C CYS A 27 -4.10 0.42 -6.78
N ARG A 28 -4.99 -0.15 -7.59
CA ARG A 28 -6.14 -0.95 -7.11
C ARG A 28 -5.74 -2.28 -6.46
N SER A 29 -4.50 -2.74 -6.69
CA SER A 29 -4.02 -4.02 -6.15
C SER A 29 -3.24 -3.89 -4.84
N CYS A 30 -2.45 -2.82 -4.67
CA CYS A 30 -1.64 -2.62 -3.47
C CYS A 30 -2.00 -1.36 -2.67
N LEU A 31 -2.99 -0.58 -3.14
CA LEU A 31 -3.58 0.59 -2.48
C LEU A 31 -2.60 1.73 -2.14
N ARG A 32 -1.45 1.75 -2.83
CA ARG A 32 -0.45 2.81 -2.78
C ARG A 32 -0.59 3.78 -3.94
N THR A 33 -0.22 5.04 -3.72
CA THR A 33 -0.06 6.03 -4.79
C THR A 33 1.20 5.74 -5.60
N PHE A 34 1.35 6.37 -6.77
CA PHE A 34 2.56 6.24 -7.58
C PHE A 34 3.82 6.70 -6.82
N ASP A 35 3.75 7.78 -6.05
CA ASP A 35 4.87 8.29 -5.25
C ASP A 35 5.29 7.32 -4.15
N GLU A 36 4.32 6.73 -3.43
CA GLU A 36 4.60 5.71 -2.41
C GLU A 36 5.20 4.44 -3.03
N ILE A 37 4.80 4.08 -4.25
CA ILE A 37 5.36 2.92 -4.97
C ILE A 37 6.83 3.18 -5.34
N THR A 38 7.11 4.34 -5.94
CA THR A 38 8.45 4.67 -6.46
C THR A 38 9.46 4.94 -5.36
N ARG A 39 9.04 5.59 -4.27
CA ARG A 39 9.91 5.92 -3.14
C ARG A 39 10.03 4.81 -2.09
N TRP A 40 9.29 3.71 -2.22
CA TRP A 40 9.19 2.67 -1.18
C TRP A 40 10.54 2.20 -0.63
N VAL A 41 11.53 2.01 -1.51
CA VAL A 41 12.86 1.52 -1.15
C VAL A 41 13.68 2.54 -0.35
N GLU A 42 13.38 3.82 -0.50
CA GLU A 42 14.05 4.94 0.18
C GLU A 42 13.37 5.32 1.50
N MET A 43 12.12 4.91 1.70
CA MET A 43 11.36 5.20 2.92
C MET A 43 11.94 4.47 4.14
N SER A 44 11.87 5.12 5.31
CA SER A 44 12.13 4.46 6.59
C SER A 44 11.02 3.47 6.94
N ASP A 45 11.29 2.56 7.87
CA ASP A 45 10.31 1.57 8.29
C ASP A 45 9.09 2.22 8.96
N GLU A 46 9.27 3.34 9.67
CA GLU A 46 8.18 4.13 10.25
C GLU A 46 7.27 4.69 9.15
N ALA A 47 7.86 5.24 8.08
CA ALA A 47 7.11 5.76 6.95
C ALA A 47 6.35 4.64 6.19
N ARG A 48 6.98 3.48 6.01
CA ARG A 48 6.34 2.29 5.41
C ARG A 48 5.18 1.77 6.26
N CYS A 49 5.36 1.71 7.58
CA CYS A 49 4.30 1.36 8.52
C CYS A 49 3.13 2.35 8.46
N ALA A 50 3.39 3.65 8.37
CA ALA A 50 2.34 4.66 8.24
C ALA A 50 1.50 4.48 6.98
N VAL A 51 2.14 4.20 5.83
CA VAL A 51 1.43 3.88 4.58
C VAL A 51 0.61 2.60 4.73
N ASN A 52 1.18 1.55 5.30
CA ASN A 52 0.48 0.28 5.49
C ASN A 52 -0.66 0.38 6.52
N GLN A 53 -0.57 1.26 7.52
CA GLN A 53 -1.67 1.58 8.42
C GLN A 53 -2.84 2.21 7.65
N ARG A 54 -2.56 3.23 6.82
CA ARG A 54 -3.57 3.85 5.94
C ARG A 54 -4.28 2.82 5.07
N ILE A 55 -3.52 1.90 4.46
CA ILE A 55 -4.08 0.82 3.63
C ILE A 55 -4.97 -0.12 4.45
N ASN A 56 -4.53 -0.49 5.65
CA ASN A 56 -5.31 -1.34 6.53
C ASN A 56 -6.64 -0.69 6.93
N ASP A 57 -6.63 0.61 7.22
CA ASP A 57 -7.83 1.37 7.58
C ASP A 57 -8.83 1.45 6.40
N LEU A 58 -8.32 1.55 5.15
CA LEU A 58 -9.16 1.52 3.94
C LEU A 58 -9.84 0.16 3.70
N MET A 59 -9.26 -0.94 4.16
CA MET A 59 -9.84 -2.29 4.02
C MET A 59 -10.77 -2.67 5.17
N ALA A 60 -10.71 -1.93 6.28
CA ALA A 60 -11.53 -2.19 7.47
C ALA A 60 -12.93 -1.54 7.39
N GLY A 61 -13.13 -0.59 6.47
CA GLY A 61 -14.43 0.02 6.15
C GLY A 61 -15.09 -0.60 4.93
#